data_AF-A0A963XSH3-F1
#
_entry.id   AF-A0A963XSH3-F1
#
_cell.length_a   1.000
_cell.length_b   1.000
_cell.length_c   1.000
_cell.angle_alpha   90.00
_cell.angle_beta   90.00
_cell.angle_gamma   90.00
#
_symmetry.space_group_name_H-M   'P 1'
#
loop_
_entity.id
_entity.type
_entity.pdbx_description
1 polymer ?
#
loop_
_entity_poly.entity_id
_entity_poly.type
_entity_poly.pdbx_seq_one_letter_code
_entity_poly.pdbx_strand_id
1 'polypeptide(L)'
;YTGDQPTLDTMHKDLYRARAAALSMIPTSTGAAKAVGLVLPELNGRLDGVAIRVPTPNVSVVDLVFEAARETSVDEINAAIKAAAQGHLRGILGFTERPNVSSDFNHDPHSSVFHMDQTKVMDGRMVRILSWYDNEWGFSNRMADTAVAMGKLI
;
A
#
# COMPACT_ATOMS: atom_id res chain seq x y z
N TYR A 1 4.64 -12.92 1.76
CA TYR A 1 6.08 -13.07 1.99
C TYR A 1 6.66 -13.42 0.65
N THR A 2 7.80 -12.86 0.30
CA THR A 2 8.36 -13.02 -1.05
C THR A 2 9.37 -14.17 -1.08
N GLY A 3 9.80 -14.57 -2.28
CA GLY A 3 10.86 -15.59 -2.44
C GLY A 3 12.22 -15.19 -1.85
N ASP A 4 12.36 -13.95 -1.41
CA ASP A 4 13.56 -13.41 -0.75
C ASP A 4 13.62 -13.72 0.76
N GLN A 5 12.57 -14.35 1.32
CA GLN A 5 12.51 -14.76 2.72
C GLN A 5 12.72 -16.27 2.87
N PRO A 6 13.56 -16.73 3.82
CA PRO A 6 13.89 -18.14 3.95
C PRO A 6 12.75 -18.93 4.60
N THR A 7 12.63 -20.22 4.24
CA THR A 7 11.61 -21.13 4.79
C THR A 7 11.94 -21.62 6.20
N LEU A 8 13.23 -21.68 6.54
CA LEU A 8 13.75 -22.01 7.87
C LEU A 8 14.77 -20.93 8.28
N ASP A 9 15.07 -20.83 9.56
CA ASP A 9 16.14 -19.96 10.05
C ASP A 9 17.47 -20.31 9.35
N THR A 10 18.15 -19.30 8.81
CA THR A 10 19.39 -19.45 8.03
C THR A 10 20.37 -18.32 8.31
N MET A 11 21.64 -18.50 7.96
CA MET A 11 22.65 -17.46 8.13
C MET A 11 22.41 -16.30 7.15
N HIS A 12 22.31 -15.08 7.67
CA HIS A 12 22.17 -13.87 6.87
C HIS A 12 22.80 -12.67 7.59
N LYS A 13 23.37 -11.72 6.83
CA LYS A 13 24.02 -10.51 7.38
C LYS A 13 23.06 -9.60 8.14
N ASP A 14 21.80 -9.59 7.73
CA ASP A 14 20.68 -8.98 8.44
C ASP A 14 19.93 -10.08 9.18
N LEU A 15 20.00 -10.04 10.52
CA LEU A 15 19.43 -11.05 11.41
C LEU A 15 17.91 -11.11 11.37
N TYR A 16 17.21 -10.07 10.92
CA TYR A 16 15.77 -10.15 10.68
C TYR A 16 15.46 -11.05 9.48
N ARG A 17 16.28 -10.94 8.44
CA ARG A 17 16.15 -11.75 7.21
C ARG A 17 16.68 -13.17 7.36
N ALA A 18 17.32 -13.47 8.48
CA ALA A 18 17.73 -14.82 8.85
C ALA A 18 16.56 -15.69 9.32
N ARG A 19 15.38 -15.12 9.62
CA ARG A 19 14.28 -15.83 10.30
C ARG A 19 13.28 -16.44 9.32
N ALA A 20 12.73 -17.60 9.68
CA ALA A 20 11.73 -18.33 8.92
C ALA A 20 10.47 -17.49 8.65
N ALA A 21 10.16 -17.26 7.38
CA ALA A 21 9.12 -16.34 6.94
C ALA A 21 7.71 -16.71 7.41
N ALA A 22 7.41 -18.00 7.45
CA ALA A 22 6.08 -18.51 7.78
C ALA A 22 5.78 -18.53 9.30
N LEU A 23 6.78 -18.25 10.14
CA LEU A 23 6.68 -18.40 11.59
C LEU A 23 6.81 -17.08 12.36
N SER A 24 7.02 -15.96 11.68
CA SER A 24 7.36 -14.69 12.34
C SER A 24 6.81 -13.48 11.61
N MET A 25 6.45 -12.47 12.40
CA MET A 25 6.28 -11.10 11.93
C MET A 25 7.64 -10.41 11.99
N ILE A 26 8.21 -10.08 10.84
CA ILE A 26 9.61 -9.67 10.72
C ILE A 26 9.66 -8.17 10.39
N PRO A 27 10.15 -7.30 11.30
CA PRO A 27 10.36 -5.90 11.01
C PRO A 27 11.38 -5.70 9.90
N THR A 28 11.15 -4.71 9.05
CA THR A 28 12.09 -4.34 7.98
C THR A 28 11.98 -2.86 7.65
N SER A 29 13.05 -2.31 7.09
CA SER A 29 13.03 -0.97 6.53
C SER A 29 12.27 -0.97 5.20
N THR A 30 11.69 0.17 4.84
CA THR A 30 11.02 0.34 3.54
C THR A 30 11.55 1.57 2.82
N GLY A 31 11.73 1.45 1.51
CA GLY A 31 12.07 2.58 0.63
C GLY A 31 10.85 3.36 0.17
N ALA A 32 9.63 2.89 0.45
CA ALA A 32 8.40 3.44 -0.13
C ALA A 32 8.21 4.93 0.22
N ALA A 33 8.41 5.32 1.48
CA ALA A 33 8.25 6.71 1.91
C ALA A 33 9.24 7.65 1.19
N LYS A 34 10.50 7.21 1.02
CA LYS A 34 11.51 7.96 0.26
C LYS A 34 11.15 8.06 -1.22
N ALA A 35 10.61 6.99 -1.81
CA ALA A 35 10.19 6.96 -3.20
C ALA A 35 9.02 7.93 -3.46
N VAL A 36 8.07 8.06 -2.51
CA VAL A 36 6.98 9.03 -2.62
C VAL A 36 7.52 10.45 -2.74
N GLY A 37 8.55 10.82 -1.96
CA GLY A 37 9.19 12.13 -2.06
C GLY A 37 9.87 12.43 -3.41
N LEU A 38 10.19 11.40 -4.21
CA LEU A 38 10.77 11.58 -5.55
C LEU A 38 9.69 11.86 -6.60
N VAL A 39 8.51 11.24 -6.46
CA VAL A 39 7.40 11.40 -7.41
C VAL A 39 6.46 12.57 -7.06
N LEU A 40 6.37 12.92 -5.78
CA LEU A 40 5.60 14.03 -5.24
C LEU A 40 6.54 14.93 -4.42
N PRO A 41 7.27 15.86 -5.06
CA PRO A 41 8.30 16.68 -4.41
C PRO A 41 7.80 17.47 -3.19
N GLU A 42 6.54 17.87 -3.18
CA GLU A 42 5.87 18.55 -2.07
C GLU A 42 5.71 17.69 -0.81
N LEU A 43 5.91 16.37 -0.93
CA LEU A 43 5.92 15.40 0.17
C LEU A 43 7.33 14.96 0.57
N ASN A 44 8.37 15.50 -0.08
CA ASN A 44 9.75 15.12 0.22
C ASN A 44 10.12 15.46 1.67
N GLY A 45 10.61 14.46 2.42
CA GLY A 45 10.92 14.58 3.84
C GLY A 45 9.71 14.69 4.78
N ARG A 46 8.47 14.59 4.26
CA ARG A 46 7.23 14.67 5.06
C ARG A 46 6.65 13.31 5.45
N LEU A 47 7.06 12.25 4.76
CA LEU A 47 6.63 10.88 5.00
C LEU A 47 7.83 10.03 5.40
N ASP A 48 7.60 9.18 6.40
CA ASP A 48 8.52 8.12 6.80
C ASP A 48 7.72 6.85 7.11
N GLY A 49 8.38 5.71 7.21
CA GLY A 49 7.68 4.46 7.50
C GLY A 49 8.60 3.27 7.70
N VAL A 50 8.01 2.24 8.31
CA VAL A 50 8.60 0.92 8.48
C VAL A 50 7.64 -0.13 7.91
N ALA A 51 8.12 -1.35 7.71
CA ALA A 51 7.30 -2.45 7.26
C ALA A 51 7.46 -3.66 8.17
N ILE A 52 6.43 -4.50 8.21
CA ILE A 52 6.46 -5.80 8.86
C ILE A 52 6.09 -6.83 7.81
N ARG A 53 6.99 -7.78 7.56
CA ARG A 53 6.70 -8.94 6.71
C ARG A 53 5.92 -9.96 7.54
N VAL A 54 4.78 -10.41 7.04
CA VAL A 54 3.89 -11.33 7.76
C VAL A 54 3.72 -12.68 7.01
N PRO A 55 3.30 -13.76 7.68
CA PRO A 55 3.14 -15.10 7.11
C PRO A 55 2.00 -15.29 6.10
N THR A 56 1.70 -14.30 5.25
CA THR A 56 0.72 -14.42 4.16
C THR A 56 1.45 -14.45 2.83
N PRO A 57 1.13 -15.33 1.87
CA PRO A 57 1.92 -15.48 0.66
C PRO A 57 1.82 -14.24 -0.26
N ASN A 58 0.62 -13.69 -0.40
CA ASN A 58 0.34 -12.56 -1.28
C ASN A 58 -0.68 -11.61 -0.65
N VAL A 59 -0.86 -10.45 -1.30
CA VAL A 59 -1.60 -9.28 -0.87
C VAL A 59 -0.95 -8.60 0.32
N SER A 60 -0.75 -7.30 0.13
CA SER A 60 -0.14 -6.41 1.11
C SER A 60 -1.10 -5.28 1.44
N VAL A 61 -0.79 -4.56 2.52
CA VAL A 61 -1.60 -3.45 3.02
C VAL A 61 -0.71 -2.29 3.38
N VAL A 62 -1.17 -1.07 3.10
CA VAL A 62 -0.60 0.17 3.61
C VAL A 62 -1.53 0.69 4.71
N ASP A 63 -0.97 0.93 5.88
CA ASP A 63 -1.59 1.69 6.96
C ASP A 63 -0.93 3.06 7.02
N LEU A 64 -1.61 4.09 6.51
CA LEU A 64 -1.08 5.45 6.42
C LEU A 64 -1.71 6.32 7.49
N VAL A 65 -0.86 6.85 8.36
CA VAL A 65 -1.23 7.86 9.36
C VAL A 65 -0.62 9.20 8.95
N PHE A 66 -1.41 10.27 8.94
CA PHE A 66 -0.95 11.61 8.58
C PHE A 66 -1.73 12.70 9.31
N GLU A 67 -1.14 13.89 9.41
CA GLU A 67 -1.81 15.08 9.91
C GLU A 67 -2.34 15.91 8.73
N ALA A 68 -3.66 16.08 8.65
CA ALA A 68 -4.33 16.91 7.66
C ALA A 68 -4.05 18.40 7.93
N ALA A 69 -3.86 19.17 6.86
CA ALA A 69 -3.56 20.60 6.94
C ALA A 69 -4.72 21.43 7.49
N ARG A 70 -5.94 20.89 7.45
CA ARG A 70 -7.16 21.50 8.00
C ARG A 70 -8.03 20.43 8.63
N GLU A 71 -9.03 20.87 9.40
CA GLU A 71 -10.06 19.98 9.92
C GLU A 71 -10.75 19.21 8.78
N THR A 72 -10.99 17.93 9.04
CA THR A 72 -11.61 16.99 8.12
C THR A 72 -12.45 15.96 8.88
N SER A 73 -13.15 15.09 8.15
CA SER A 73 -13.99 14.04 8.71
C SER A 73 -13.84 12.73 7.94
N VAL A 74 -14.30 11.63 8.54
CA VAL A 74 -14.33 10.31 7.89
C VAL A 74 -15.13 10.37 6.58
N ASP A 75 -16.28 11.04 6.59
CA ASP A 75 -17.14 11.18 5.42
C ASP A 75 -16.47 11.96 4.28
N GLU A 76 -15.74 13.03 4.63
CA GLU A 76 -15.01 13.83 3.65
C GLU A 76 -13.90 13.01 2.96
N ILE A 77 -13.09 12.30 3.74
CA ILE A 77 -12.02 11.45 3.22
C ILE A 77 -12.60 10.34 2.33
N ASN A 78 -13.64 9.64 2.80
CA ASN A 78 -14.27 8.57 2.06
C ASN A 78 -14.93 9.08 0.76
N ALA A 79 -15.55 10.26 0.78
CA ALA A 79 -16.11 10.89 -0.41
C ALA A 79 -15.02 11.26 -1.43
N ALA A 80 -13.88 11.82 -0.98
CA ALA A 80 -12.76 12.16 -1.84
C ALA A 80 -12.17 10.91 -2.52
N ILE A 81 -12.01 9.81 -1.79
CA ILE A 81 -11.54 8.53 -2.33
C ILE A 81 -12.52 7.98 -3.38
N LYS A 82 -13.83 7.96 -3.08
CA LYS A 82 -14.85 7.51 -4.04
C LYS A 82 -14.79 8.31 -5.33
N ALA A 83 -14.72 9.64 -5.22
CA ALA A 83 -14.64 10.53 -6.38
C ALA A 83 -13.37 10.28 -7.22
N ALA A 84 -12.22 10.07 -6.58
CA ALA A 84 -10.97 9.78 -7.29
C ALA A 84 -11.01 8.41 -7.98
N ALA A 85 -11.45 7.37 -7.26
CA ALA A 85 -11.58 5.99 -7.76
C ALA A 85 -12.57 5.87 -8.93
N GLN A 86 -13.65 6.65 -8.90
CA GLN A 86 -14.66 6.66 -9.97
C GLN A 86 -14.33 7.64 -11.09
N GLY A 87 -13.37 8.54 -10.87
CA GLY A 87 -12.96 9.58 -11.80
C GLY A 87 -11.59 9.32 -12.41
N HIS A 88 -10.64 10.21 -12.12
CA HIS A 88 -9.34 10.27 -12.78
C HIS A 88 -8.39 9.11 -12.42
N LEU A 89 -8.66 8.35 -11.36
CA LEU A 89 -7.89 7.15 -10.99
C LEU A 89 -8.64 5.85 -11.26
N ARG A 90 -9.70 5.88 -12.07
CA ARG A 90 -10.47 4.68 -12.39
C ARG A 90 -9.58 3.58 -12.99
N GLY A 91 -9.68 2.38 -12.43
CA GLY A 91 -8.86 1.21 -12.80
C GLY A 91 -7.47 1.17 -12.14
N ILE A 92 -7.08 2.24 -11.44
CA ILE A 92 -5.83 2.31 -10.67
C ILE A 92 -6.14 2.30 -9.17
N LEU A 93 -7.08 3.13 -8.73
CA LEU A 93 -7.61 3.19 -7.37
C LEU A 93 -9.01 2.57 -7.34
N GLY A 94 -9.18 1.54 -6.52
CA GLY A 94 -10.47 0.97 -6.14
C GLY A 94 -10.81 1.29 -4.69
N PHE A 95 -12.01 0.86 -4.27
CA PHE A 95 -12.40 0.87 -2.86
C PHE A 95 -13.34 -0.30 -2.55
N THR A 96 -13.40 -0.69 -1.28
CA THR A 96 -14.39 -1.64 -0.77
C THR A 96 -15.14 -1.07 0.43
N GLU A 97 -16.41 -1.46 0.53
CA GLU A 97 -17.29 -1.23 1.68
C GLU A 97 -17.71 -2.55 2.34
N ARG A 98 -17.17 -3.68 1.85
CA ARG A 98 -17.45 -5.01 2.37
C ARG A 98 -16.40 -5.35 3.44
N PRO A 99 -16.73 -6.24 4.39
CA PRO A 99 -15.78 -6.72 5.40
C PRO A 99 -14.78 -7.70 4.77
N ASN A 100 -13.96 -7.21 3.84
CA ASN A 100 -12.99 -8.02 3.12
C ASN A 100 -11.71 -8.24 3.93
N VAL A 101 -11.04 -9.34 3.63
CA VAL A 101 -9.71 -9.67 4.16
C VAL A 101 -8.68 -9.71 3.03
N SER A 102 -7.40 -9.84 3.37
CA SER A 102 -6.31 -9.78 2.38
C SER A 102 -6.52 -10.72 1.18
N SER A 103 -6.94 -11.96 1.42
CA SER A 103 -7.12 -12.94 0.34
C SER A 103 -8.18 -12.58 -0.69
N ASP A 104 -9.14 -11.71 -0.34
CA ASP A 104 -10.21 -11.28 -1.24
C ASP A 104 -9.68 -10.36 -2.36
N PHE A 105 -8.48 -9.80 -2.19
CA PHE A 105 -7.83 -8.92 -3.17
C PHE A 105 -6.75 -9.65 -3.99
N ASN A 106 -6.62 -10.97 -3.85
CA ASN A 106 -5.74 -11.73 -4.73
C ASN A 106 -6.19 -11.55 -6.17
N HIS A 107 -5.24 -11.27 -7.05
CA HIS A 107 -5.47 -11.05 -8.48
C HIS A 107 -6.34 -9.81 -8.78
N ASP A 108 -6.47 -8.88 -7.82
CA ASP A 108 -7.05 -7.58 -8.09
C ASP A 108 -6.06 -6.71 -8.89
N PRO A 109 -6.44 -6.17 -10.06
CA PRO A 109 -5.52 -5.44 -10.93
C PRO A 109 -5.28 -3.99 -10.49
N HIS A 110 -5.99 -3.46 -9.49
CA HIS A 110 -5.78 -2.11 -9.00
C HIS A 110 -4.44 -1.98 -8.28
N SER A 111 -3.85 -0.79 -8.32
CA SER A 111 -2.65 -0.48 -7.54
C SER A 111 -2.93 -0.21 -6.08
N SER A 112 -4.18 0.11 -5.74
CA SER A 112 -4.62 0.46 -4.39
C SER A 112 -6.13 0.22 -4.30
N VAL A 113 -6.57 -0.50 -3.27
CA VAL A 113 -7.99 -0.72 -2.95
C VAL A 113 -8.27 -0.24 -1.53
N PHE A 114 -8.87 0.94 -1.43
CA PHE A 114 -9.12 1.62 -0.17
C PHE A 114 -10.21 0.93 0.65
N HIS A 115 -9.98 0.70 1.94
CA HIS A 115 -10.95 0.06 2.82
C HIS A 115 -11.76 1.11 3.61
N MET A 116 -13.01 1.35 3.19
CA MET A 116 -13.80 2.52 3.62
C MET A 116 -14.10 2.59 5.12
N ASP A 117 -14.28 1.44 5.78
CA ASP A 117 -14.58 1.37 7.23
C ASP A 117 -13.34 1.50 8.15
N GLN A 118 -12.14 1.51 7.56
CA GLN A 118 -10.87 1.63 8.28
C GLN A 118 -10.40 3.08 8.44
N THR A 119 -11.07 4.04 7.80
CA THR A 119 -10.79 5.47 7.96
C THR A 119 -11.07 5.90 9.40
N LYS A 120 -10.09 6.52 10.03
CA LYS A 120 -10.23 7.16 11.36
C LYS A 120 -9.75 8.60 11.28
N VAL A 121 -10.44 9.49 11.98
CA VAL A 121 -10.03 10.88 12.18
C VAL A 121 -10.05 11.15 13.68
N MET A 122 -8.92 11.56 14.24
CA MET A 122 -8.75 11.96 15.63
C MET A 122 -8.46 13.45 15.70
N ASP A 123 -9.09 14.12 16.66
CA ASP A 123 -8.93 15.56 16.91
C ASP A 123 -9.06 16.43 15.65
N GLY A 124 -9.95 16.02 14.74
CA GLY A 124 -10.26 16.70 13.48
C GLY A 124 -9.16 16.67 12.41
N ARG A 125 -7.90 16.31 12.73
CA ARG A 125 -6.77 16.42 11.79
C ARG A 125 -5.85 15.21 11.71
N MET A 126 -5.76 14.37 12.75
CA MET A 126 -4.94 13.15 12.67
C MET A 126 -5.75 12.05 11.98
N VAL A 127 -5.34 11.67 10.77
CA VAL A 127 -6.07 10.73 9.93
C VAL A 127 -5.29 9.42 9.81
N ARG A 128 -5.99 8.29 9.95
CA ARG A 128 -5.49 6.96 9.62
C ARG A 128 -6.36 6.36 8.52
N ILE A 129 -5.73 5.87 7.46
CA ILE A 129 -6.40 5.15 6.36
C ILE A 129 -5.70 3.83 6.09
N LEU A 130 -6.44 2.89 5.50
CA LEU A 130 -5.94 1.58 5.13
C LEU A 130 -6.25 1.29 3.66
N SER A 131 -5.26 0.82 2.92
CA SER A 131 -5.44 0.42 1.52
C SER A 131 -4.72 -0.88 1.20
N TRP A 132 -5.44 -1.80 0.57
CA TRP A 132 -4.94 -3.09 0.11
C TRP A 132 -4.31 -2.98 -1.27
N TYR A 133 -3.39 -3.88 -1.59
CA TYR A 133 -2.89 -4.07 -2.94
C TYR A 133 -2.36 -5.48 -3.11
N ASP A 134 -2.65 -6.08 -4.26
CA ASP A 134 -1.92 -7.25 -4.70
C ASP A 134 -0.53 -6.80 -5.18
N ASN A 135 0.49 -7.11 -4.38
CA ASN A 135 1.87 -6.67 -4.61
C ASN A 135 2.51 -7.30 -5.86
N GLU A 136 1.95 -8.37 -6.42
CA GLU A 136 2.43 -8.98 -7.65
C GLU A 136 1.57 -8.56 -8.84
N TRP A 137 0.25 -8.74 -8.73
CA TRP A 137 -0.67 -8.58 -9.84
C TRP A 137 -0.89 -7.12 -10.21
N GLY A 138 -1.22 -6.26 -9.24
CA GLY A 138 -1.44 -4.84 -9.49
C GLY A 138 -0.20 -4.18 -10.11
N PHE A 139 0.99 -4.49 -9.59
CA PHE A 139 2.25 -3.97 -10.12
C PHE A 139 2.57 -4.49 -11.52
N SER A 140 2.35 -5.78 -11.79
CA SER A 140 2.56 -6.37 -13.13
C SER A 140 1.68 -5.71 -14.19
N ASN A 141 0.43 -5.39 -13.86
CA ASN A 141 -0.46 -4.64 -14.76
C ASN A 141 0.08 -3.21 -15.01
N ARG A 142 0.57 -2.50 -13.98
CA ARG A 142 1.18 -1.17 -14.16
C ARG A 142 2.43 -1.17 -15.03
N MET A 143 3.24 -2.24 -14.96
CA MET A 143 4.39 -2.41 -15.85
C MET A 143 3.95 -2.50 -17.31
N ALA A 144 2.90 -3.28 -17.60
CA ALA A 144 2.34 -3.37 -18.95
C ALA A 144 1.73 -2.04 -19.41
N ASP A 145 0.95 -1.37 -18.55
CA ASP A 145 0.38 -0.05 -18.84
C ASP A 145 1.46 0.98 -19.18
N THR A 146 2.56 0.98 -18.42
CA THR A 146 3.72 1.86 -18.63
C THR A 146 4.40 1.56 -19.95
N ALA A 147 4.61 0.28 -20.29
CA ALA A 147 5.20 -0.12 -21.56
C ALA A 147 4.35 0.34 -22.75
N VAL A 148 3.02 0.22 -22.67
CA VAL A 148 2.09 0.73 -23.68
C VAL A 148 2.17 2.26 -23.78
N ALA A 149 2.26 2.97 -22.65
CA ALA A 149 2.42 4.42 -22.66
C ALA A 149 3.73 4.87 -23.30
N MET A 150 4.85 4.21 -22.98
CA MET A 150 6.16 4.47 -23.60
C MET A 150 6.16 4.14 -25.10
N GLY A 151 5.51 3.04 -25.50
CA GLY A 151 5.41 2.63 -26.90
C GLY A 151 4.67 3.62 -27.79
N LYS A 152 3.82 4.50 -27.23
CA LYS A 152 3.16 5.59 -27.96
C LYS A 152 4.09 6.77 -28.27
N LEU A 153 5.29 6.80 -27.70
CA LEU A 153 6.28 7.86 -27.89
C LEU A 153 7.30 7.56 -29.01
N ILE A 154 7.24 6.36 -29.59
CA ILE A 154 8.10 5.87 -30.67
C ILE A 154 7.25 5.74 -31.93
#